data_AF-A0A7R6SRJ1-F1
#
_entry.id   AF-A0A7R6SRJ1-F1
#
_cell.length_a   1.000
_cell.length_b   1.000
_cell.length_c   1.000
_cell.angle_alpha   90.00
_cell.angle_beta   90.00
_cell.angle_gamma   90.00
#
_symmetry.space_group_name_H-M   'P 1'
#
loop_
_entity.id
_entity.type
_entity.pdbx_description
1 polymer ?
#
loop_
_entity_poly.entity_id
_entity_poly.type
_entity_poly.pdbx_seq_one_letter_code
_entity_poly.pdbx_strand_id
1 'polypeptide(L)'
;MRYRLVQLCLLSALFLQGCTQITQVVPERFITPDNPFCRGLYQHNDWLDAVVTTESRWGLPLHIALAELNMPIGTEASEYISPDSSDWEEYRLATENWNGQYSDIETALDFLGWHAQMAAQRNNLTMDQAGQLYIASRIGHGGLHRMENDSDLRLVRESVKVDQRAQQYRSDLKYCPRIRERAGSFFRLPF
;
A
#
# COMPACT_ATOMS: atom_id res chain seq x y z
N MET A 1 51.54 -66.90 -26.88
CA MET A 1 51.71 -65.43 -26.89
C MET A 1 50.35 -64.78 -26.68
N ARG A 2 50.24 -63.90 -25.66
CA ARG A 2 49.29 -62.76 -25.50
C ARG A 2 47.79 -63.09 -25.26
N TYR A 3 47.01 -62.45 -24.39
CA TYR A 3 47.14 -61.65 -23.15
C TYR A 3 45.71 -61.63 -22.54
N ARG A 4 45.60 -61.46 -21.22
CA ARG A 4 44.38 -61.24 -20.42
C ARG A 4 43.67 -59.90 -20.77
N LEU A 5 42.53 -59.66 -20.08
CA LEU A 5 41.87 -58.38 -19.77
C LEU A 5 40.85 -57.92 -20.86
N VAL A 6 39.61 -57.52 -20.59
CA VAL A 6 38.88 -57.13 -19.37
C VAL A 6 37.38 -57.20 -19.69
N GLN A 7 36.59 -57.85 -18.83
CA GLN A 7 35.15 -57.58 -18.72
C GLN A 7 34.99 -56.22 -18.07
N LEU A 8 34.32 -55.26 -18.70
CA LEU A 8 33.56 -54.16 -18.09
C LEU A 8 33.33 -53.07 -19.16
N CYS A 9 32.18 -53.13 -19.83
CA CYS A 9 31.57 -51.93 -20.41
C CYS A 9 30.05 -52.08 -20.37
N LEU A 10 29.49 -51.58 -19.27
CA LEU A 10 28.29 -50.75 -19.25
C LEU A 10 26.94 -51.42 -19.54
N LEU A 11 26.56 -52.33 -18.65
CA LEU A 11 25.16 -52.48 -18.22
C LEU A 11 24.77 -51.26 -17.38
N SER A 12 24.34 -50.17 -18.02
CA SER A 12 23.58 -49.10 -17.33
C SER A 12 23.04 -48.08 -18.33
N ALA A 13 22.15 -48.51 -19.23
CA ALA A 13 21.13 -47.61 -19.76
C ALA A 13 20.08 -47.41 -18.66
N LEU A 14 20.47 -46.74 -17.57
CA LEU A 14 19.56 -46.20 -16.58
C LEU A 14 18.69 -45.19 -17.33
N PHE A 15 17.43 -45.55 -17.55
CA PHE A 15 16.37 -44.63 -17.89
C PHE A 15 16.34 -43.53 -16.82
N LEU A 16 17.06 -42.43 -17.07
CA LEU A 16 16.80 -41.14 -16.43
C LEU A 16 15.46 -40.64 -16.97
N GLN A 17 14.37 -41.26 -16.53
CA GLN A 17 13.08 -40.59 -16.51
C GLN A 17 13.18 -39.51 -15.43
N GLY A 18 13.77 -38.39 -15.81
CA GLY A 18 13.69 -37.17 -15.02
C GLY A 18 12.21 -36.84 -14.85
N CYS A 19 11.73 -36.88 -13.62
CA CYS A 19 10.44 -36.30 -13.27
C CYS A 19 10.58 -34.77 -13.32
N THR A 20 10.67 -34.18 -14.52
CA THR A 20 10.71 -32.73 -14.71
C THR A 20 9.30 -32.18 -14.90
N GLN A 21 8.41 -32.41 -13.94
CA GLN A 21 7.16 -31.65 -13.89
C GLN A 21 6.77 -31.38 -12.44
N ILE A 22 7.48 -30.44 -11.83
CA ILE A 22 6.86 -29.59 -10.81
C ILE A 22 7.16 -28.13 -11.16
N THR A 23 6.73 -27.69 -12.33
CA THR A 23 6.37 -26.28 -12.50
C THR A 23 5.03 -26.11 -11.78
N GLN A 24 5.10 -25.72 -10.52
CA GLN A 24 3.94 -25.20 -9.82
C GLN A 24 3.60 -23.89 -10.51
N VAL A 25 2.71 -23.97 -11.51
CA VAL A 25 2.15 -22.82 -12.22
C VAL A 25 1.35 -22.06 -11.18
N VAL A 26 1.90 -20.93 -10.71
CA VAL A 26 1.17 -19.98 -9.88
C VAL A 26 -0.16 -19.66 -10.60
N PRO A 27 -1.33 -19.89 -9.98
CA PRO A 27 -2.60 -19.69 -10.70
C PRO A 27 -2.71 -18.26 -11.21
N GLU A 28 -3.19 -18.06 -12.43
CA GLU A 28 -3.17 -16.78 -13.15
C GLU A 28 -3.76 -15.61 -12.34
N ARG A 29 -4.79 -15.87 -11.52
CA ARG A 29 -5.38 -14.89 -10.57
C ARG A 29 -4.39 -14.27 -9.57
N PHE A 30 -3.26 -14.91 -9.32
CA PHE A 30 -2.17 -14.41 -8.47
C PHE A 30 -1.15 -13.56 -9.23
N ILE A 31 -1.11 -13.68 -10.56
CA ILE A 31 -0.20 -12.96 -11.47
C ILE A 31 -0.91 -11.73 -12.05
N THR A 32 -2.14 -11.91 -12.54
CA THR A 32 -3.02 -10.87 -13.07
C THR A 32 -4.35 -10.94 -12.30
N PRO A 33 -4.54 -10.16 -11.24
CA PRO A 33 -5.78 -10.19 -10.49
C PRO A 33 -6.94 -9.71 -11.37
N ASP A 34 -8.07 -10.41 -11.33
CA ASP A 34 -9.27 -10.01 -12.08
C ASP A 34 -9.91 -8.72 -11.52
N ASN A 35 -9.63 -8.39 -10.26
CA ASN A 35 -10.09 -7.17 -9.62
C ASN A 35 -9.33 -5.94 -10.17
N PRO A 36 -10.02 -4.96 -10.81
CA PRO A 36 -9.40 -3.76 -11.36
C PRO A 36 -8.61 -2.93 -10.33
N PHE A 37 -9.04 -2.91 -9.07
CA PHE A 37 -8.33 -2.23 -7.99
C PHE A 37 -6.93 -2.83 -7.78
N CYS A 38 -6.84 -4.16 -7.67
CA CYS A 38 -5.55 -4.83 -7.51
C CYS A 38 -4.65 -4.62 -8.74
N ARG A 39 -5.22 -4.59 -9.96
CA ARG A 39 -4.44 -4.30 -11.17
C ARG A 39 -3.84 -2.89 -11.13
N GLY A 40 -4.63 -1.88 -10.77
CA GLY A 40 -4.14 -0.51 -10.64
C GLY A 40 -3.00 -0.40 -9.63
N LEU A 41 -3.13 -1.06 -8.48
CA LEU A 41 -2.09 -1.07 -7.46
C LEU A 41 -0.82 -1.83 -7.90
N TYR A 42 -0.95 -2.91 -8.68
CA TYR A 42 0.19 -3.73 -9.10
C TYR A 42 0.91 -3.22 -10.34
N GLN A 43 0.26 -2.38 -11.14
CA GLN A 43 0.92 -1.67 -12.24
C GLN A 43 2.01 -0.73 -11.74
N HIS A 44 1.88 -0.25 -10.50
CA HIS A 44 2.83 0.65 -9.85
C HIS A 44 3.38 -0.01 -8.58
N ASN A 45 4.40 -0.85 -8.74
CA ASN A 45 4.99 -1.58 -7.61
C ASN A 45 5.42 -0.64 -6.47
N ASP A 46 5.87 0.57 -6.80
CA ASP A 46 6.32 1.58 -5.85
C ASP A 46 5.16 2.06 -4.96
N TRP A 47 3.93 2.12 -5.47
CA TRP A 47 2.75 2.45 -4.67
C TRP A 47 2.47 1.38 -3.63
N LEU A 48 2.56 0.10 -4.02
CA LEU A 48 2.35 -1.01 -3.12
C LEU A 48 3.40 -1.02 -2.00
N ASP A 49 4.66 -0.77 -2.34
CA ASP A 49 5.75 -0.73 -1.35
C ASP A 49 5.64 0.48 -0.43
N ALA A 50 5.33 1.65 -0.98
CA ALA A 50 5.10 2.87 -0.23
C ALA A 50 3.97 2.70 0.79
N VAL A 51 2.81 2.19 0.37
CA VAL A 51 1.66 2.11 1.27
C VAL A 51 1.83 1.04 2.35
N VAL A 52 2.49 -0.08 2.04
CA VAL A 52 2.86 -1.09 3.05
C VAL A 52 3.84 -0.49 4.06
N THR A 53 4.81 0.30 3.59
CA THR A 53 5.77 1.00 4.45
C THR A 53 5.07 2.02 5.34
N THR A 54 4.14 2.80 4.80
CA THR A 54 3.32 3.76 5.55
C THR A 54 2.53 3.08 6.66
N GLU A 55 1.82 1.99 6.37
CA GLU A 55 1.06 1.27 7.38
C GLU A 55 2.00 0.70 8.46
N SER A 56 3.18 0.18 8.07
CA SER A 56 4.15 -0.38 9.01
C SER A 56 4.76 0.68 9.93
N ARG A 57 5.02 1.87 9.39
CA ARG A 57 5.70 2.94 10.11
C ARG A 57 4.74 3.72 11.00
N TRP A 58 3.55 4.02 10.49
CA TRP A 58 2.62 4.96 11.11
C TRP A 58 1.34 4.33 11.65
N GLY A 59 0.99 3.13 11.18
CA GLY A 59 -0.25 2.45 11.55
C GLY A 59 -1.49 2.91 10.78
N LEU A 60 -1.34 3.75 9.74
CA LEU A 60 -2.44 4.16 8.86
C LEU A 60 -2.81 3.02 7.92
N PRO A 61 -4.04 2.45 8.00
CA PRO A 61 -4.42 1.31 7.18
C PRO A 61 -4.31 1.62 5.68
N LEU A 62 -3.76 0.68 4.92
CA LEU A 62 -3.52 0.82 3.48
C LEU A 62 -4.74 1.30 2.69
N HIS A 63 -5.93 0.81 3.01
CA HIS A 63 -7.17 1.22 2.34
C HIS A 63 -7.55 2.69 2.60
N ILE A 64 -7.14 3.25 3.74
CA ILE A 64 -7.39 4.64 4.10
C ILE A 64 -6.36 5.53 3.43
N ALA A 65 -5.08 5.19 3.53
CA ALA A 65 -4.00 5.93 2.85
C ALA A 65 -4.28 6.08 1.35
N LEU A 66 -4.69 5.00 0.67
CA LEU A 66 -5.04 5.04 -0.75
C LEU A 66 -6.32 5.84 -1.05
N ALA A 67 -7.26 5.91 -0.11
CA ALA A 67 -8.53 6.62 -0.31
C ALA A 67 -8.39 8.14 -0.16
N GLU A 68 -7.35 8.61 0.56
CA GLU A 68 -7.04 10.02 0.77
C GLU A 68 -6.30 10.68 -0.40
N LEU A 69 -5.66 9.90 -1.26
CA LEU A 69 -4.97 10.42 -2.45
C LEU A 69 -5.93 11.22 -3.36
N ASN A 70 -5.40 12.30 -3.96
CA ASN A 70 -6.16 13.21 -4.83
C ASN A 70 -6.49 12.63 -6.22
N MET A 71 -6.35 11.32 -6.42
CA MET A 71 -6.47 10.67 -7.72
C MET A 71 -6.92 9.21 -7.62
N PRO A 72 -7.41 8.63 -8.74
CA PRO A 72 -7.63 7.19 -8.83
C PRO A 72 -6.33 6.39 -8.73
N ILE A 73 -6.42 5.21 -8.11
CA ILE A 73 -5.29 4.28 -8.03
C ILE A 73 -4.88 3.83 -9.43
N GLY A 74 -3.58 3.84 -9.70
CA GLY A 74 -3.00 3.39 -10.96
C GLY A 74 -2.97 4.46 -12.06
N THR A 75 -3.27 5.70 -11.72
CA THR A 75 -3.08 6.86 -12.61
C THR A 75 -1.82 7.64 -12.23
N GLU A 76 -1.41 8.61 -13.05
CA GLU A 76 -0.37 9.60 -12.73
C GLU A 76 -1.04 10.93 -12.38
N ALA A 77 -0.47 11.69 -11.44
CA ALA A 77 -0.92 13.05 -11.11
C ALA A 77 0.27 14.00 -10.94
N SER A 78 0.00 15.29 -11.11
CA SER A 78 0.99 16.33 -10.81
C SER A 78 1.27 16.43 -9.31
N GLU A 79 0.29 16.09 -8.46
CA GLU A 79 0.39 16.07 -6.99
C GLU A 79 -0.52 14.99 -6.42
N TYR A 80 0.01 14.13 -5.55
CA TYR A 80 -0.74 13.05 -4.89
C TYR A 80 -1.56 13.54 -3.69
N ILE A 81 -1.09 14.60 -3.02
CA ILE A 81 -1.67 15.21 -1.82
C ILE A 81 -1.62 16.75 -1.91
N SER A 82 -2.40 17.42 -1.07
CA SER A 82 -2.40 18.90 -0.97
C SER A 82 -2.47 19.31 0.50
N PRO A 83 -1.37 19.20 1.26
CA PRO A 83 -1.36 19.47 2.69
C PRO A 83 -1.44 20.97 3.01
N ASP A 84 -1.86 21.30 4.24
CA ASP A 84 -1.64 22.63 4.79
C ASP A 84 -0.13 22.93 4.90
N SER A 85 0.27 24.17 4.65
CA SER A 85 1.69 24.54 4.60
C SER A 85 2.39 24.41 5.95
N SER A 86 1.67 24.60 7.06
CA SER A 86 2.23 24.45 8.40
C SER A 86 2.44 22.97 8.76
N ASP A 87 1.47 22.12 8.45
CA ASP A 87 1.59 20.67 8.67
C ASP A 87 2.69 20.06 7.78
N TRP A 88 2.86 20.54 6.55
CA TRP A 88 3.93 20.10 5.67
C TRP A 88 5.33 20.43 6.22
N GLU A 89 5.52 21.65 6.71
CA GLU A 89 6.82 22.04 7.28
C GLU A 89 7.09 21.28 8.58
N GLU A 90 6.08 21.06 9.41
CA GLU A 90 6.18 20.24 10.63
C GLU A 90 6.58 18.79 10.27
N TYR A 91 5.98 18.20 9.23
CA TYR A 91 6.36 16.88 8.72
C TYR A 91 7.82 16.81 8.27
N ARG A 92 8.28 17.79 7.48
CA ARG A 92 9.66 17.82 6.97
C ARG A 92 10.68 17.92 8.09
N LEU A 93 10.38 18.74 9.11
CA LEU A 93 11.17 18.85 10.33
C LEU A 93 11.19 17.54 11.12
N ALA A 94 10.02 16.90 11.28
CA ALA A 94 9.88 15.70 12.11
C ALA A 94 10.47 14.43 11.47
N THR A 95 10.46 14.33 10.14
CA THR A 95 10.91 13.14 9.40
C THR A 95 12.26 13.32 8.70
N GLU A 96 12.84 14.52 8.76
CA GLU A 96 14.05 14.91 8.03
C GLU A 96 13.92 14.76 6.50
N ASN A 97 12.68 14.73 5.97
CA ASN A 97 12.40 14.56 4.54
C ASN A 97 12.48 15.88 3.76
N TRP A 98 13.66 16.49 3.74
CA TRP A 98 13.87 17.83 3.17
C TRP A 98 13.66 17.93 1.65
N ASN A 99 13.88 16.82 0.94
CA ASN A 99 13.81 16.73 -0.53
C ASN A 99 12.50 16.10 -1.03
N GLY A 100 11.59 15.73 -0.14
CA GLY A 100 10.30 15.14 -0.48
C GLY A 100 9.43 16.10 -1.31
N GLN A 101 8.70 15.55 -2.28
CA GLN A 101 7.79 16.29 -3.15
C GLN A 101 6.38 15.70 -3.09
N TYR A 102 5.35 16.54 -3.25
CA TYR A 102 3.96 16.07 -3.30
C TYR A 102 3.65 15.17 -4.51
N SER A 103 4.47 15.29 -5.55
CA SER A 103 4.43 14.49 -6.78
C SER A 103 5.14 13.15 -6.66
N ASP A 104 5.74 12.84 -5.50
CA ASP A 104 6.31 11.54 -5.19
C ASP A 104 5.36 10.74 -4.30
N ILE A 105 4.98 9.54 -4.75
CA ILE A 105 4.00 8.71 -4.05
C ILE A 105 4.51 8.23 -2.70
N GLU A 106 5.82 7.95 -2.57
CA GLU A 106 6.43 7.52 -1.30
C GLU A 106 6.34 8.64 -0.28
N THR A 107 6.77 9.86 -0.66
CA THR A 107 6.66 11.05 0.18
C THR A 107 5.21 11.36 0.56
N ALA A 108 4.28 11.26 -0.40
CA ALA A 108 2.88 11.56 -0.19
C ALA A 108 2.24 10.60 0.82
N LEU A 109 2.47 9.30 0.68
CA LEU A 109 1.94 8.29 1.59
C LEU A 109 2.63 8.34 2.96
N ASP A 110 3.93 8.64 3.03
CA ASP A 110 4.62 8.83 4.31
C ASP A 110 4.07 10.04 5.08
N PHE A 111 3.82 11.15 4.37
CA PHE A 111 3.15 12.32 4.93
C PHE A 111 1.77 11.98 5.46
N LEU A 112 0.93 11.28 4.67
CA LEU A 112 -0.42 10.89 5.12
C LEU A 112 -0.36 10.02 6.39
N GLY A 113 0.59 9.09 6.47
CA GLY A 113 0.80 8.28 7.67
C GLY A 113 1.18 9.11 8.90
N TRP A 114 2.20 9.96 8.77
CA TRP A 114 2.62 10.88 9.83
C TRP A 114 1.47 11.79 10.27
N HIS A 115 0.76 12.38 9.31
CA HIS A 115 -0.35 13.29 9.54
C HIS A 115 -1.50 12.59 10.25
N ALA A 116 -1.91 11.41 9.79
CA ALA A 116 -2.96 10.65 10.45
C ALA A 116 -2.61 10.31 11.90
N GLN A 117 -1.34 9.99 12.20
CA GLN A 117 -0.88 9.77 13.56
C GLN A 117 -0.99 11.04 14.42
N MET A 118 -0.54 12.18 13.90
CA MET A 118 -0.66 13.47 14.60
C MET A 118 -2.13 13.87 14.80
N ALA A 119 -2.99 13.65 13.80
CA ALA A 119 -4.42 13.91 13.87
C ALA A 119 -5.10 13.07 14.95
N ALA A 120 -4.80 11.76 14.97
CA ALA A 120 -5.31 10.84 15.98
C ALA A 120 -4.92 11.26 17.40
N GLN A 121 -3.65 11.61 17.60
CA GLN A 121 -3.15 12.05 18.92
C GLN A 121 -3.76 13.38 19.38
N ARG A 122 -3.90 14.35 18.46
CA ARG A 122 -4.36 15.71 18.80
C ARG A 122 -5.89 15.83 18.91
N ASN A 123 -6.64 14.96 18.23
CA ASN A 123 -8.10 15.06 18.13
C ASN A 123 -8.85 13.84 18.67
N ASN A 124 -8.18 12.94 19.40
CA ASN A 124 -8.78 11.72 19.95
C ASN A 124 -9.48 10.87 18.87
N LEU A 125 -8.82 10.73 17.71
CA LEU A 125 -9.30 9.88 16.62
C LEU A 125 -8.65 8.51 16.67
N THR A 126 -9.23 7.58 15.95
CA THR A 126 -8.58 6.31 15.60
C THR A 126 -8.24 6.28 14.12
N MET A 127 -7.31 5.38 13.78
CA MET A 127 -6.86 5.18 12.40
C MET A 127 -7.93 4.61 11.46
N ASP A 128 -9.12 4.23 11.96
CA ASP A 128 -10.24 3.76 11.14
C ASP A 128 -11.18 4.88 10.65
N GLN A 129 -10.96 6.12 11.08
CA GLN A 129 -11.85 7.26 10.81
C GLN A 129 -11.41 8.05 9.57
N ALA A 130 -11.39 7.40 8.39
CA ALA A 130 -10.87 7.96 7.14
C ALA A 130 -11.38 9.37 6.81
N GLY A 131 -12.68 9.63 6.99
CA GLY A 131 -13.27 10.93 6.73
C GLY A 131 -12.75 12.03 7.65
N GLN A 132 -12.53 11.74 8.94
CA GLN A 132 -11.97 12.72 9.87
C GLN A 132 -10.48 12.97 9.63
N LEU A 133 -9.73 11.91 9.29
CA LEU A 133 -8.33 12.02 8.87
C LEU A 133 -8.18 12.86 7.60
N TYR A 134 -9.05 12.65 6.61
CA TYR A 134 -9.11 13.47 5.40
C TYR A 134 -9.45 14.94 5.68
N ILE A 135 -10.38 15.22 6.60
CA ILE A 135 -10.65 16.61 7.00
C ILE A 135 -9.39 17.21 7.63
N ALA A 136 -8.76 16.48 8.56
CA ALA A 136 -7.53 16.95 9.18
C ALA A 136 -6.45 17.25 8.13
N SER A 137 -6.26 16.42 7.11
CA SER A 137 -5.23 16.63 6.09
C SER A 137 -5.49 17.85 5.19
N ARG A 138 -6.72 18.39 5.19
CA ARG A 138 -7.12 19.55 4.38
C ARG A 138 -7.13 20.86 5.13
N ILE A 139 -7.46 20.86 6.42
CA ILE A 139 -7.57 22.09 7.24
C ILE A 139 -6.63 22.10 8.45
N GLY A 140 -5.79 21.07 8.57
CA GLY A 140 -4.86 20.84 9.65
C GLY A 140 -5.49 20.33 10.94
N HIS A 141 -4.65 19.82 11.83
CA HIS A 141 -5.07 19.21 13.10
C HIS A 141 -5.84 20.19 14.00
N GLY A 142 -5.38 21.44 14.07
CA GLY A 142 -6.04 22.48 14.86
C GLY A 142 -7.34 22.98 14.21
N GLY A 143 -7.43 22.93 12.87
CA GLY A 143 -8.65 23.26 12.14
C GLY A 143 -9.76 22.25 12.47
N LEU A 144 -9.44 20.96 12.43
CA LEU A 144 -10.38 19.90 12.83
C LEU A 144 -10.84 20.08 14.29
N HIS A 145 -9.92 20.35 15.22
CA HIS A 145 -10.26 20.57 16.63
C HIS A 145 -11.30 21.67 16.86
N ARG A 146 -11.31 22.71 16.01
CA ARG A 146 -12.21 23.88 16.12
C ARG A 146 -13.50 23.77 15.30
N MET A 147 -13.66 22.69 14.53
CA MET A 147 -14.68 22.58 13.48
C MET A 147 -16.13 22.49 14.02
N GLU A 148 -16.33 22.41 15.34
CA GLU A 148 -17.63 22.13 15.99
C GLU A 148 -18.81 23.03 15.57
N ASN A 149 -18.58 24.24 15.03
CA ASN A 149 -19.66 25.20 14.74
C ASN A 149 -19.71 25.78 13.31
N ASP A 150 -18.70 25.55 12.47
CA ASP A 150 -18.65 26.11 11.10
C ASP A 150 -17.94 25.14 10.15
N SER A 151 -18.61 24.02 9.86
CA SER A 151 -18.10 23.01 8.96
C SER A 151 -18.41 23.36 7.50
N ASP A 152 -17.39 23.51 6.66
CA ASP A 152 -17.57 23.60 5.21
C ASP A 152 -18.30 22.33 4.70
N LEU A 153 -19.57 22.49 4.31
CA LEU A 153 -20.41 21.41 3.80
C LEU A 153 -19.82 20.71 2.57
N ARG A 154 -18.96 21.38 1.79
CA ARG A 154 -18.25 20.74 0.70
C ARG A 154 -17.19 19.79 1.22
N LEU A 155 -16.38 20.22 2.19
CA LEU A 155 -15.35 19.39 2.82
C LEU A 155 -15.96 18.15 3.51
N VAL A 156 -17.07 18.34 4.24
CA VAL A 156 -17.81 17.22 4.86
C VAL A 156 -18.35 16.24 3.81
N ARG A 157 -18.84 16.73 2.66
CA ARG A 157 -19.29 15.82 1.59
C ARG A 157 -18.13 15.09 0.92
N GLU A 158 -16.97 15.71 0.80
CA GLU A 158 -15.77 15.08 0.29
C GLU A 158 -15.27 13.99 1.25
N SER A 159 -15.28 14.25 2.56
CA SER A 159 -14.85 13.27 3.57
C SER A 159 -15.73 12.02 3.58
N VAL A 160 -17.05 12.17 3.44
CA VAL A 160 -17.97 11.02 3.31
C VAL A 160 -17.65 10.17 2.08
N LYS A 161 -17.24 10.78 0.96
CA LYS A 161 -16.81 10.03 -0.23
C LYS A 161 -15.50 9.28 0.01
N VAL A 162 -14.60 9.86 0.81
CA VAL A 162 -13.35 9.19 1.21
C VAL A 162 -13.64 8.00 2.11
N ASP A 163 -14.54 8.12 3.09
CA ASP A 163 -15.00 7.00 3.92
C ASP A 163 -15.56 5.85 3.07
N GLN A 164 -16.48 6.16 2.16
CA GLN A 164 -17.09 5.17 1.26
C GLN A 164 -16.04 4.46 0.41
N ARG A 165 -15.09 5.22 -0.13
CA ARG A 165 -13.98 4.69 -0.94
C ARG A 165 -13.04 3.82 -0.11
N ALA A 166 -12.70 4.22 1.12
CA ALA A 166 -11.88 3.43 2.03
C ALA A 166 -12.53 2.08 2.36
N GLN A 167 -13.85 2.06 2.60
CA GLN A 167 -14.59 0.82 2.84
C GLN A 167 -14.66 -0.09 1.59
N GLN A 168 -14.82 0.52 0.42
CA GLN A 168 -14.74 -0.21 -0.85
C GLN A 168 -13.35 -0.84 -1.02
N TYR A 169 -12.29 -0.06 -0.83
CA TYR A 169 -10.91 -0.54 -0.94
C TYR A 169 -10.61 -1.63 0.09
N ARG A 170 -11.08 -1.52 1.33
CA ARG A 170 -10.98 -2.59 2.34
C ARG A 170 -11.58 -3.90 1.84
N SER A 171 -12.71 -3.83 1.15
CA SER A 171 -13.38 -5.00 0.58
C SER A 171 -12.61 -5.57 -0.62
N ASP A 172 -12.09 -4.72 -1.50
CA ASP A 172 -11.32 -5.11 -2.68
C ASP A 172 -9.98 -5.77 -2.31
N LEU A 173 -9.31 -5.27 -1.27
CA LEU A 173 -8.02 -5.80 -0.79
C LEU A 173 -8.06 -7.27 -0.40
N LYS A 174 -9.23 -7.80 -0.02
CA LYS A 174 -9.43 -9.24 0.27
C LYS A 174 -9.11 -10.12 -0.93
N TYR A 175 -9.18 -9.55 -2.13
CA TYR A 175 -8.94 -10.23 -3.40
C TYR A 175 -7.58 -9.88 -4.03
N CYS A 176 -6.70 -9.18 -3.31
CA CYS A 176 -5.38 -8.77 -3.79
C CYS A 176 -4.26 -9.64 -3.19
N PRO A 177 -3.86 -10.76 -3.84
CA PRO A 177 -2.96 -11.74 -3.24
C PRO A 177 -1.54 -11.23 -2.96
N ARG A 178 -0.95 -10.41 -3.84
CA ARG A 178 0.45 -9.94 -3.71
C ARG A 178 0.65 -8.99 -2.53
N ILE A 179 -0.42 -8.39 -2.01
CA ILE A 179 -0.34 -7.47 -0.86
C ILE A 179 0.09 -8.25 0.39
N ARG A 180 -0.45 -9.44 0.60
CA ARG A 180 -0.07 -10.30 1.73
C ARG A 180 1.39 -10.75 1.67
N GLU A 181 1.91 -10.99 0.48
CA GLU A 181 3.31 -11.39 0.30
C GLU A 181 4.25 -10.25 0.64
N ARG A 182 3.94 -9.03 0.18
CA ARG A 182 4.76 -7.83 0.42
C ARG A 182 4.67 -7.28 1.84
N ALA A 183 3.48 -7.29 2.44
CA ALA A 183 3.32 -6.92 3.84
C ALA A 183 3.99 -7.92 4.80
N GLY A 184 4.37 -9.11 4.32
CA GLY A 184 5.00 -10.14 5.14
C GLY A 184 4.06 -10.76 6.18
N SER A 185 4.56 -11.74 6.92
CA SER A 185 3.77 -12.48 7.93
C SER A 185 3.50 -11.68 9.22
N PHE A 186 4.19 -10.55 9.40
CA PHE A 186 4.02 -9.66 10.55
C PHE A 186 2.68 -8.92 10.51
N PHE A 187 2.17 -8.67 9.31
CA PHE A 187 0.89 -7.99 9.12
C PHE A 187 -0.29 -8.95 9.25
N ARG A 188 -1.07 -8.79 10.32
CA ARG A 188 -2.49 -9.15 10.30
C ARG A 188 -3.25 -7.98 9.74
N LEU A 189 -3.29 -7.86 8.41
CA LEU A 189 -4.20 -6.91 7.76
C LEU A 189 -5.64 -7.28 8.18
N PRO A 190 -6.31 -6.47 9.03
CA PRO A 190 -7.58 -6.86 9.62
C PRO A 190 -8.70 -6.47 8.66
N PHE A 191 -8.67 -6.95 7.43
CA PHE A 191 -9.76 -6.65 6.48
C PHE A 191 -11.01 -7.48 6.76
#